data_AF-A0A957NNA7-F1
#
_entry.id   AF-A0A957NNA7-F1
#
_cell.length_a   1.000
_cell.length_b   1.000
_cell.length_c   1.000
_cell.angle_alpha   90.00
_cell.angle_beta   90.00
_cell.angle_gamma   90.00
#
_symmetry.space_group_name_H-M   'P 1'
#
loop_
_entity.id
_entity.type
_entity.pdbx_description
1 polymer ?
#
loop_
_entity_poly.entity_id
_entity_poly.type
_entity_poly.pdbx_seq_one_letter_code
_entity_poly.pdbx_strand_id
1 'polypeptide(L)'
;ANEIVIPTVLMLTVLVTGTHTGAGAGVMFEASDGETLNLLQAGGWTLLTAVNLMLFSLLHNPCSTTLYTIYKETGSWKWMIISALLPLGMGFVVTFFVAQIWRLVAGM
;
A
#
# COMPACT_ATOMS: atom_id res chain seq x y z
N ALA A 1 10.85 -0.76 3.36
CA ALA A 1 9.74 0.03 2.78
C ALA A 1 8.41 -0.27 3.45
N ASN A 2 8.04 -1.54 3.65
CA ASN A 2 6.77 -1.95 4.28
C ASN A 2 6.51 -1.31 5.67
N GLU A 3 7.56 -1.10 6.45
CA GLU A 3 7.50 -0.49 7.80
C GLU A 3 7.16 1.01 7.80
N ILE A 4 7.34 1.73 6.67
CA ILE A 4 6.98 3.15 6.53
C ILE A 4 5.54 3.31 6.04
N VAL A 5 4.94 2.24 5.50
CA VAL A 5 3.59 2.27 4.93
C VAL A 5 2.54 2.50 6.02
N ILE A 6 2.68 1.89 7.20
CA ILE A 6 1.71 2.07 8.29
C ILE A 6 1.75 3.50 8.86
N PRO A 7 2.92 4.08 9.20
CA PRO A 7 3.00 5.49 9.62
C PRO A 7 2.49 6.49 8.57
N THR A 8 2.71 6.24 7.27
CA THR A 8 2.20 7.11 6.20
C THR A 8 0.69 7.02 6.04
N VAL A 9 0.12 5.81 6.14
CA VAL A 9 -1.34 5.60 6.16
C VAL A 9 -1.98 6.31 7.35
N LEU A 10 -1.38 6.19 8.54
CA LEU A 10 -1.89 6.87 9.75
C LEU A 10 -1.82 8.39 9.61
N MET A 11 -0.69 8.93 9.15
CA MET A 11 -0.54 10.36 8.86
C MET A 11 -1.60 10.85 7.87
N LEU A 12 -1.83 10.13 6.77
CA LEU A 12 -2.87 10.49 5.79
C LEU A 12 -4.28 10.37 6.37
N THR A 13 -4.55 9.34 7.17
CA THR A 13 -5.85 9.13 7.81
C THR A 13 -6.16 10.28 8.79
N VAL A 14 -5.19 10.69 9.58
CA VAL A 14 -5.29 11.83 10.50
C VAL A 14 -5.52 13.15 9.75
N LEU A 15 -4.79 13.36 8.64
CA LEU A 15 -4.98 14.53 7.78
C LEU A 15 -6.38 14.58 7.14
N VAL A 16 -6.89 13.46 6.64
CA VAL A 16 -8.19 13.38 5.96
C VAL A 16 -9.35 13.44 6.96
N THR A 17 -9.22 12.81 8.12
CA THR A 17 -10.27 12.79 9.17
C THR A 17 -10.25 14.08 9.99
N GLY A 18 -9.20 14.90 9.88
CA GLY A 18 -9.04 16.13 10.67
C GLY A 18 -8.82 15.87 12.16
N THR A 19 -8.47 14.64 12.54
CA THR A 19 -8.16 14.29 13.92
C THR A 19 -6.80 14.89 14.31
N HIS A 20 -6.66 15.35 15.55
CA HIS A 20 -5.40 15.92 16.07
C HIS A 20 -4.68 14.93 16.98
N THR A 21 -4.50 13.70 16.52
CA THR A 21 -3.76 12.64 17.23
C THR A 21 -2.30 12.64 16.76
N GLY A 22 -1.34 12.79 17.67
CA GLY A 22 0.10 12.85 17.38
C GLY A 22 0.76 14.22 17.62
N ALA A 23 2.00 14.38 17.16
CA ALA A 23 2.81 15.60 17.37
C ALA A 23 2.42 16.80 16.46
N GLY A 24 1.45 16.62 15.55
CA GLY A 24 0.97 17.65 14.63
C GLY A 24 0.40 17.07 13.33
N ALA A 25 -0.43 17.86 12.65
CA ALA A 25 -0.99 17.49 11.35
C ALA A 25 0.13 17.30 10.32
N GLY A 26 0.24 16.10 9.75
CA GLY A 26 1.19 15.79 8.69
C GLY A 26 2.59 15.37 9.16
N VAL A 27 2.74 14.99 10.43
CA VAL A 27 3.98 14.40 10.96
C VAL A 27 3.82 12.88 11.04
N MET A 28 4.84 12.11 10.64
CA MET A 28 4.84 10.66 10.87
C MET A 28 4.96 10.38 12.37
N PHE A 29 4.07 9.54 12.89
CA PHE A 29 4.09 9.09 14.26
C PHE A 29 3.77 7.60 14.31
N GLU A 30 4.24 6.94 15.36
CA GLU A 30 3.94 5.55 15.65
C GLU A 30 2.91 5.53 16.77
N ALA A 31 1.73 4.97 16.50
CA ALA A 31 0.64 4.87 17.46
C ALA A 31 0.69 3.49 18.13
N SER A 32 0.20 3.40 19.37
CA SER A 32 0.03 2.09 20.02
C SER A 32 -0.94 1.19 19.22
N ASP A 33 -0.86 -0.14 19.39
CA ASP A 33 -1.68 -1.09 18.62
C ASP A 33 -3.19 -0.76 18.69
N GLY A 34 -3.67 -0.41 19.88
CA GLY A 34 -5.08 -0.04 20.11
C GLY A 34 -5.47 1.29 19.48
N GLU A 35 -4.56 2.26 19.45
CA GLU A 35 -4.79 3.57 18.83
C GLU A 35 -4.74 3.49 17.31
N THR A 36 -3.84 2.68 16.76
CA THR A 36 -3.73 2.35 15.34
C THR A 36 -5.04 1.73 14.83
N LEU A 37 -5.59 0.73 15.54
CA LEU A 37 -6.86 0.11 15.16
C LEU A 37 -8.02 1.10 15.18
N ASN A 38 -8.13 1.94 16.21
CA ASN A 38 -9.18 2.95 16.31
C ASN A 38 -9.08 4.00 15.19
N LEU A 39 -7.88 4.46 14.86
CA LEU A 39 -7.64 5.42 13.77
C LEU A 39 -7.96 4.82 12.40
N LEU A 40 -7.52 3.58 12.14
CA LEU A 40 -7.83 2.89 10.88
C LEU A 40 -9.33 2.66 10.74
N GLN A 41 -10.02 2.23 11.79
CA GLN A 41 -11.48 2.08 11.80
C GLN A 41 -12.20 3.41 11.59
N ALA A 42 -11.74 4.49 12.24
CA ALA A 42 -12.26 5.85 12.03
C ALA A 42 -12.06 6.34 10.59
N GLY A 43 -10.95 5.93 9.96
CA GLY A 43 -10.66 6.15 8.54
C GLY A 43 -11.40 5.22 7.57
N GLY A 44 -12.33 4.38 8.06
CA GLY A 44 -13.12 3.46 7.24
C GLY A 44 -12.36 2.24 6.71
N TRP A 45 -11.22 1.89 7.31
CA TRP A 45 -10.47 0.71 6.88
C TRP A 45 -11.22 -0.57 7.21
N THR A 46 -11.41 -1.39 6.18
CA THR A 46 -11.92 -2.75 6.34
C THR A 46 -10.76 -3.75 6.37
N LEU A 47 -11.02 -4.96 6.87
CA LEU A 47 -10.04 -6.06 6.83
C LEU A 47 -9.63 -6.36 5.39
N LEU A 48 -10.55 -6.24 4.43
CA LEU A 48 -10.26 -6.37 3.00
C LEU A 48 -9.24 -5.32 2.53
N THR A 49 -9.41 -4.06 2.93
CA THR A 49 -8.46 -2.97 2.60
C THR A 49 -7.08 -3.26 3.16
N ALA A 50 -7.00 -3.73 4.41
CA ALA A 50 -5.73 -4.08 5.05
C ALA A 50 -5.01 -5.23 4.34
N VAL A 51 -5.73 -6.30 4.00
CA VAL A 51 -5.18 -7.45 3.27
C VAL A 51 -4.73 -7.05 1.87
N ASN A 52 -5.54 -6.28 1.14
CA ASN A 52 -5.16 -5.80 -0.20
C ASN A 52 -3.93 -4.88 -0.16
N LEU A 53 -3.80 -4.03 0.86
CA LEU A 53 -2.63 -3.18 1.02
C LEU A 53 -1.36 -3.99 1.30
N MET A 54 -1.44 -5.03 2.13
CA MET A 54 -0.31 -5.94 2.38
C MET A 54 0.10 -6.68 1.10
N LEU A 55 -0.87 -7.25 0.36
CA LEU A 55 -0.61 -7.95 -0.89
C LEU A 55 -0.02 -7.03 -1.96
N PHE A 56 -0.57 -5.82 -2.10
CA PHE A 56 -0.05 -4.83 -3.01
C PHE A 56 1.38 -4.45 -2.64
N SER A 57 1.68 -4.20 -1.37
CA SER A 57 3.02 -3.81 -0.91
C SER A 57 4.10 -4.87 -1.19
N LEU A 58 3.72 -6.15 -1.17
CA LEU A 58 4.61 -7.28 -1.49
C LEU A 58 4.86 -7.43 -3.00
N LEU A 59 3.86 -7.17 -3.83
CA LEU A 59 3.91 -7.41 -5.28
C LEU A 59 4.33 -6.18 -6.10
N HIS A 60 4.06 -4.98 -5.59
CA HIS A 60 4.22 -3.71 -6.31
C HIS A 60 5.66 -3.33 -6.58
N ASN A 61 6.63 -3.79 -5.78
CA ASN A 61 7.82 -2.99 -5.48
C ASN A 61 9.12 -3.47 -6.18
N PRO A 62 9.35 -3.13 -7.47
CA PRO A 62 10.70 -3.05 -8.00
C PRO A 62 11.31 -1.75 -7.50
N CYS A 63 12.36 -1.85 -6.67
CA CYS A 63 13.08 -0.65 -6.23
C CYS A 63 13.79 0.01 -7.43
N SER A 64 13.99 1.33 -7.34
CA SER A 64 14.62 2.12 -8.41
C SER A 64 16.00 1.57 -8.81
N THR A 65 16.72 0.97 -7.86
CA THR A 65 18.01 0.31 -8.09
C THR A 65 17.88 -0.93 -8.99
N THR A 66 16.83 -1.76 -8.82
CA THR A 66 16.57 -2.90 -9.70
C THR A 66 16.23 -2.45 -11.11
N LEU A 67 15.38 -1.41 -11.25
CA LEU A 67 15.04 -0.85 -12.56
C LEU A 67 16.26 -0.23 -13.24
N TYR A 68 17.13 0.44 -12.48
CA TYR A 68 18.37 1.01 -12.99
C TYR A 68 19.34 -0.05 -13.49
N THR A 69 19.49 -1.17 -12.79
CA THR A 69 20.31 -2.31 -13.25
C THR A 69 19.74 -2.90 -14.54
N ILE A 70 18.43 -3.14 -14.62
CA ILE A 70 17.78 -3.65 -15.84
C ILE A 70 18.02 -2.69 -17.02
N TYR A 71 17.90 -1.39 -16.80
CA TYR A 71 18.18 -0.41 -17.84
C TYR A 71 19.64 -0.46 -18.33
N LYS A 72 20.60 -0.58 -17.41
CA LYS A 72 22.02 -0.70 -17.75
C LYS A 72 22.36 -1.97 -18.51
N GLU A 73 21.79 -3.11 -18.12
CA GLU A 73 22.07 -4.42 -18.74
C GLU A 73 21.33 -4.62 -20.06
N THR A 74 20.09 -4.11 -20.17
CA THR A 74 19.28 -4.27 -21.39
C THR A 74 19.48 -3.14 -22.39
N GLY A 75 20.04 -2.00 -21.97
CA GLY A 75 20.26 -0.81 -22.79
C GLY A 75 18.99 -0.17 -23.38
N SER A 76 17.80 -0.60 -22.92
CA SER A 76 16.52 -0.27 -23.55
C SER A 76 15.48 0.13 -22.50
N TRP A 77 14.93 1.33 -22.67
CA TRP A 77 13.86 1.87 -21.83
C TRP A 77 12.56 1.05 -21.93
N LYS A 78 12.30 0.40 -23.07
CA LYS A 78 11.09 -0.42 -23.26
C LYS A 78 11.05 -1.58 -22.28
N TRP A 79 12.18 -2.26 -22.08
CA TRP A 79 12.28 -3.40 -21.18
C TRP A 79 12.28 -2.99 -19.70
N MET A 80 12.86 -1.83 -19.38
CA MET A 80 12.75 -1.25 -18.04
C MET A 80 11.29 -0.98 -17.66
N ILE A 81 10.52 -0.35 -18.55
CA ILE A 81 9.11 -0.03 -18.30
C ILE A 81 8.30 -1.32 -18.15
N ILE A 82 8.51 -2.32 -19.02
CA ILE A 82 7.82 -3.61 -18.90
C ILE A 82 8.11 -4.26 -17.54
N SER A 83 9.37 -4.29 -17.10
CA SER A 83 9.77 -4.84 -15.79
C SER A 83 9.21 -4.06 -14.59
N ALA A 84 8.92 -2.77 -14.74
CA ALA A 84 8.23 -1.99 -13.72
C ALA A 84 6.71 -2.24 -13.72
N LEU A 85 6.12 -2.42 -14.90
CA LEU A 85 4.68 -2.48 -15.11
C LEU A 85 4.12 -3.89 -14.87
N LEU A 86 4.93 -4.94 -15.06
CA LEU A 86 4.55 -6.33 -14.81
C LEU A 86 4.20 -6.59 -13.32
N PRO A 87 5.05 -6.22 -12.34
CA PRO A 87 4.74 -6.38 -10.92
C PRO A 87 3.54 -5.54 -10.48
N LEU A 88 3.42 -4.31 -11.01
CA LEU A 88 2.26 -3.45 -10.80
C LEU A 88 0.96 -4.10 -11.32
N GLY A 89 0.99 -4.63 -12.54
CA GLY A 89 -0.12 -5.34 -13.15
C GLY A 89 -0.52 -6.57 -12.35
N MET A 90 0.44 -7.37 -11.91
CA MET A 90 0.16 -8.52 -11.05
C MET A 90 -0.43 -8.11 -9.70
N GLY A 91 0.09 -7.07 -9.06
CA GLY A 91 -0.45 -6.54 -7.80
C GLY A 91 -1.90 -6.08 -7.95
N PHE A 92 -2.22 -5.37 -9.03
CA PHE A 92 -3.59 -4.96 -9.34
C PHE A 92 -4.50 -6.16 -9.58
N VAL A 93 -4.05 -7.13 -10.37
CA VAL A 93 -4.83 -8.35 -10.67
C VAL A 93 -5.10 -9.14 -9.40
N VAL A 94 -4.10 -9.36 -8.55
CA VAL A 94 -4.25 -10.11 -7.29
C VAL A 94 -5.22 -9.40 -6.34
N THR A 95 -5.04 -8.10 -6.11
CA THR A 95 -5.95 -7.34 -5.23
C THR A 95 -7.38 -7.27 -5.79
N PHE A 96 -7.53 -7.18 -7.11
CA PHE A 96 -8.83 -7.26 -7.76
C PHE A 96 -9.49 -8.62 -7.52
N PHE A 97 -8.78 -9.74 -7.75
CA PHE A 97 -9.31 -11.08 -7.49
C PHE A 97 -9.64 -11.29 -6.01
N VAL A 98 -8.79 -10.84 -5.10
CA VAL A 98 -9.06 -10.93 -3.65
C VAL A 98 -10.30 -10.12 -3.28
N ALA A 99 -10.48 -8.93 -3.83
CA ALA A 99 -11.70 -8.14 -3.64
C ALA A 99 -12.95 -8.83 -4.23
N GLN A 100 -12.84 -9.42 -5.42
CA GLN A 100 -13.95 -10.17 -6.03
C GLN A 100 -14.32 -11.41 -5.21
N ILE A 101 -13.33 -12.21 -4.82
CA ILE A 101 -13.53 -13.41 -3.99
C ILE A 101 -14.13 -13.01 -2.63
N TRP A 102 -13.61 -11.96 -2.00
CA TRP A 102 -14.15 -11.48 -0.74
C TRP A 102 -15.61 -11.06 -0.87
N ARG A 103 -15.99 -10.34 -1.93
CA ARG A 103 -17.39 -9.98 -2.18
C ARG A 103 -18.28 -11.20 -2.45
N LEU A 104 -17.77 -12.19 -3.18
CA LEU A 104 -18.50 -13.44 -3.46
C LEU A 104 -18.68 -14.31 -2.21
N VAL A 105 -17.67 -14.38 -1.34
CA VAL A 105 -17.68 -15.19 -0.11
C VAL A 105 -18.41 -14.49 1.04
N ALA A 106 -18.26 -13.17 1.17
CA ALA A 106 -18.92 -12.38 2.20
C ALA A 106 -20.40 -12.08 1.89
N GLY A 107 -20.90 -12.45 0.70
CA GLY A 107 -22.33 -12.63 0.45
C GLY A 107 -23.20 -11.37 0.54
N MET A 108 -22.74 -10.24 -0.01
CA MET A 108 -23.58 -9.11 -0.46
C MET A 108 -22.95 -8.41 -1.67
#